data_AF-A0A935MJY7-F1
#
_entry.id   AF-A0A935MJY7-F1
#
_cell.length_a   1.000
_cell.length_b   1.000
_cell.length_c   1.000
_cell.angle_alpha   90.00
_cell.angle_beta   90.00
_cell.angle_gamma   90.00
#
_symmetry.space_group_name_H-M   'P 1'
#
loop_
_entity.id
_entity.type
_entity.pdbx_description
1 polymer ?
#
loop_
_entity_poly.entity_id
_entity_poly.type
_entity_poly.pdbx_seq_one_letter_code
_entity_poly.pdbx_strand_id
1 'polypeptide(L)'
;MGYLVQGKCVDTLQKADHLFASYCGVQADGSFIYYCYANNLGGINFIRETFSTGAIVTQTSVVTYPPCDIEVNSTSELAWLVAGVWVVAWGFRKMIEVMRR
;
A
#
# COMPACT_ATOMS: atom_id res chain seq x y z
N MET A 1 -2.95 -4.73 14.13
CA MET A 1 -2.29 -3.43 14.37
C MET A 1 -1.42 -3.14 13.16
N GLY A 2 -1.61 -1.99 12.53
CA GLY A 2 -0.86 -1.50 11.37
C GLY A 2 0.13 -0.40 11.73
N TYR A 3 0.68 0.23 10.70
CA TYR A 3 1.68 1.29 10.78
C TYR A 3 1.07 2.60 10.29
N LEU A 4 1.22 3.67 11.06
CA LEU A 4 0.74 5.01 10.70
C LEU A 4 1.84 5.78 9.99
N VAL A 5 1.59 6.17 8.73
CA VAL A 5 2.49 6.99 7.92
C VAL A 5 1.71 8.18 7.37
N GLN A 6 2.07 9.39 7.79
CA GLN A 6 1.41 10.65 7.40
C GLN A 6 -0.14 10.60 7.45
N GLY A 7 -0.69 10.07 8.54
CA GLY A 7 -2.14 9.99 8.74
C GLY A 7 -2.84 8.84 8.01
N LYS A 8 -2.11 7.99 7.27
CA LYS A 8 -2.64 6.76 6.66
C LYS A 8 -2.15 5.53 7.40
N CYS A 9 -3.07 4.61 7.66
CA CYS A 9 -2.77 3.31 8.25
C CYS A 9 -2.52 2.26 7.18
N VAL A 10 -1.43 1.53 7.32
CA VAL A 10 -1.07 0.42 6.43
C VAL A 10 -0.80 -0.86 7.23
N ASP A 11 -1.05 -1.99 6.58
CA ASP A 11 -1.00 -3.34 7.15
C ASP A 11 0.40 -3.94 7.22
N THR A 12 1.30 -3.54 6.34
CA THR A 12 2.65 -4.10 6.28
C THR A 12 3.73 -3.03 6.38
N LEU A 13 4.87 -3.41 6.93
CA LEU A 13 6.02 -2.52 7.09
C LEU A 13 6.59 -2.10 5.72
N GLN A 14 6.56 -2.99 4.73
CA GLN A 14 6.92 -2.67 3.33
C GLN A 14 5.99 -1.62 2.73
N LYS A 15 4.67 -1.70 2.96
CA LYS A 15 3.73 -0.66 2.50
C LYS A 15 3.99 0.66 3.22
N ALA A 16 4.38 0.63 4.49
CA ALA A 16 4.74 1.82 5.25
C ALA A 16 5.99 2.49 4.68
N ASP A 17 7.04 1.72 4.39
CA ASP A 17 8.28 2.20 3.77
C ASP A 17 8.02 2.78 2.38
N HIS A 18 7.20 2.11 1.56
CA HIS A 18 6.80 2.63 0.24
C HIS A 18 6.01 3.93 0.36
N LEU A 19 5.09 4.02 1.32
CA LEU A 19 4.30 5.23 1.53
C LEU A 19 5.20 6.38 1.98
N PHE A 20 6.10 6.15 2.95
CA PHE A 20 7.05 7.15 3.41
C PHE A 20 7.96 7.61 2.27
N ALA A 21 8.51 6.67 1.51
CA ALA A 21 9.37 6.96 0.37
C ALA A 21 8.69 7.85 -0.67
N SER A 22 7.38 7.64 -0.91
CA SER A 22 6.60 8.51 -1.80
C SER A 22 6.52 9.96 -1.33
N TYR A 23 6.67 10.23 -0.03
CA TYR A 23 6.64 11.57 0.55
C TYR A 23 8.00 12.25 0.63
N CYS A 24 9.11 11.52 0.52
CA CYS A 24 10.45 12.14 0.55
C CYS A 24 10.65 13.17 -0.56
N GLY A 25 9.98 12.98 -1.70
CA GLY A 25 10.19 13.81 -2.88
C GLY A 25 11.63 13.76 -3.39
N VAL A 26 11.89 14.49 -4.48
CA VAL A 26 13.24 14.79 -4.94
C VAL A 26 13.52 16.24 -4.58
N GLN A 27 14.56 16.49 -3.79
CA GLN A 27 14.99 17.83 -3.44
C GLN A 27 16.34 18.09 -4.10
N ALA A 28 16.51 19.26 -4.72
CA ALA A 28 17.79 19.67 -5.27
C ALA A 28 18.26 20.92 -4.55
N ASP A 29 19.51 20.90 -4.07
CA ASP A 29 20.17 22.03 -3.46
C ASP A 29 21.45 22.31 -4.24
N GLY A 30 21.30 23.09 -5.33
CA GLY A 30 22.36 23.66 -6.19
C GLY A 30 23.41 22.70 -6.74
N SER A 31 24.20 22.08 -5.86
CA SER A 31 25.25 21.11 -6.13
C SER A 31 24.84 19.65 -5.86
N PHE A 32 23.71 19.40 -5.20
CA PHE A 32 23.27 18.05 -4.85
C PHE A 32 21.80 17.78 -5.19
N ILE A 33 21.49 16.52 -5.51
CA ILE A 33 20.12 15.97 -5.52
C ILE A 33 19.98 15.00 -4.36
N TYR A 34 18.89 15.11 -3.62
CA TYR A 34 18.47 14.23 -2.55
C TYR A 34 17.18 13.54 -2.94
N TYR A 35 17.15 12.22 -2.81
CA TYR A 35 15.93 11.44 -3.01
C TYR A 35 15.95 10.21 -2.12
N CYS A 36 14.79 9.62 -1.84
CA CYS A 36 14.71 8.42 -1.04
C CYS A 36 13.76 7.39 -1.66
N TYR A 37 14.03 6.10 -1.40
CA TYR A 37 13.19 4.99 -1.88
C TYR A 37 13.12 3.87 -0.84
N ALA A 38 12.02 3.13 -0.86
CA ALA A 38 11.83 1.97 0.00
C ALA A 38 12.75 0.82 -0.43
N ASN A 39 13.36 0.15 0.55
CA ASN A 39 14.15 -1.05 0.33
C ASN A 39 13.24 -2.28 0.35
N ASN A 40 13.42 -3.20 -0.61
CA ASN A 40 12.69 -4.46 -0.67
C ASN A 40 12.90 -5.35 0.57
N LEU A 41 14.03 -5.19 1.26
CA LEU A 41 14.38 -5.91 2.49
C LEU A 41 13.85 -5.24 3.77
N GLY A 42 13.16 -4.09 3.65
CA GLY A 42 12.71 -3.26 4.76
C GLY A 42 13.66 -2.10 5.05
N GLY A 43 13.08 -0.94 5.36
CA GLY A 43 13.79 0.32 5.57
C GLY A 43 13.80 1.23 4.34
N ILE A 44 14.45 2.39 4.50
CA ILE A 44 14.45 3.47 3.51
C ILE A 44 15.89 3.81 3.16
N ASN A 45 16.17 3.86 1.86
CA ASN A 45 17.43 4.31 1.31
C ASN A 45 17.34 5.80 0.99
N PHE A 46 18.24 6.59 1.57
CA PHE A 46 18.46 7.99 1.24
C PHE A 46 19.65 8.08 0.30
N ILE A 47 19.45 8.70 -0.85
CA ILE A 47 20.50 8.98 -1.82
C ILE A 47 20.79 10.47 -1.85
N ARG A 48 22.08 10.77 -1.89
CA ARG A 48 22.63 12.06 -2.26
C ARG A 48 23.49 11.89 -3.50
N GLU A 49 23.16 12.60 -4.57
CA GLU A 49 23.93 12.65 -5.81
C GLU A 49 24.55 14.04 -5.99
N THR A 50 25.79 14.09 -6.46
CA THR A 50 26.52 15.35 -6.70
C THR A 50 26.48 15.71 -8.18
N PHE A 51 25.98 16.89 -8.54
CA PHE A 51 25.86 17.30 -9.95
C PHE A 51 27.20 17.42 -10.68
N SER A 52 28.26 17.84 -9.98
CA SER A 52 29.56 18.13 -10.60
C SER A 52 30.40 16.89 -10.90
N THR A 53 30.19 15.80 -10.16
CA THR A 53 31.01 14.58 -10.26
C THR A 53 30.20 13.33 -10.57
N GLY A 54 28.87 13.40 -10.47
CA GLY A 54 27.99 12.22 -10.53
C GLY A 54 28.20 11.26 -9.35
N ALA A 55 28.88 11.69 -8.27
CA ALA A 55 29.12 10.84 -7.12
C ALA A 55 27.80 10.60 -6.37
N ILE A 56 27.47 9.32 -6.16
CA ILE A 56 26.26 8.87 -5.46
C ILE A 56 26.67 8.33 -4.09
N VAL A 57 26.02 8.84 -3.05
CA VAL A 57 26.13 8.35 -1.67
C VAL A 57 24.78 7.83 -1.25
N THR A 58 24.73 6.57 -0.86
CA THR A 58 23.51 5.90 -0.38
C THR A 58 23.64 5.55 1.09
N GLN A 59 22.62 5.87 1.88
CA GLN A 59 22.50 5.50 3.29
C GLN A 59 21.18 4.79 3.53
N THR A 60 21.21 3.64 4.18
CA THR A 60 20.01 2.88 4.55
C THR A 60 19.67 3.15 6.01
N SER A 61 18.42 3.51 6.30
CA SER A 61 17.90 3.66 7.65
C SER A 61 16.65 2.83 7.83
N VAL A 62 16.52 2.20 9.00
CA VAL A 62 15.29 1.53 9.41
C VAL A 62 14.41 2.56 10.12
N VAL A 63 13.21 2.79 9.60
CA VAL A 63 12.26 3.75 10.18
C VAL A 63 11.29 2.99 11.07
N THR A 64 11.03 3.52 12.27
CA THR A 64 10.02 3.00 13.17
C THR A 64 8.74 3.82 13.02
N TYR A 65 7.61 3.15 12.79
CA TYR A 65 6.31 3.81 12.62
C TYR A 65 5.44 3.60 13.86
N PRO A 66 4.65 4.61 14.26
CA PRO A 66 3.67 4.44 15.32
C PRO A 66 2.59 3.43 14.91
N PRO A 67 2.06 2.64 15.87
CA PRO A 67 1.00 1.69 15.58
C PRO A 67 -0.31 2.41 15.28
N CYS A 68 -1.18 1.80 14.49
CA CYS A 68 -2.56 2.22 14.36
C CYS A 68 -3.52 1.07 14.07
N ASP A 69 -4.82 1.30 14.27
CA ASP A 69 -5.83 0.30 13.98
C ASP A 69 -6.24 0.35 12.51
N ILE A 70 -6.20 -0.83 11.88
CA ILE A 70 -6.63 -1.00 10.51
C ILE A 70 -8.06 -1.48 10.59
N GLU A 71 -9.01 -0.60 10.30
CA GLU A 71 -10.34 -1.05 9.94
C GLU A 71 -10.23 -1.80 8.61
N VAL A 72 -10.20 -3.13 8.70
CA VAL A 72 -10.35 -4.01 7.55
C VAL A 72 -11.77 -3.82 7.05
N ASN A 73 -11.95 -2.82 6.20
CA ASN A 73 -13.26 -2.45 5.70
C ASN A 73 -13.82 -3.62 4.89
N SER A 74 -15.02 -4.03 5.28
CA SER A 74 -15.87 -5.18 4.93
C SER A 74 -16.27 -5.30 3.45
N THR A 75 -15.38 -4.91 2.55
CA THR A 75 -15.54 -5.03 1.09
C THR A 75 -15.58 -6.48 0.62
N SER A 76 -14.88 -7.39 1.31
CA SER A 76 -15.00 -8.83 1.07
C SER A 76 -16.37 -9.38 1.49
N GLU A 77 -16.93 -8.91 2.59
CA GLU A 77 -18.28 -9.29 3.05
C GLU A 77 -19.36 -8.79 2.09
N LEU A 78 -19.24 -7.54 1.61
CA LEU A 78 -20.11 -6.98 0.57
C LEU A 78 -20.05 -7.78 -0.73
N ALA A 79 -18.87 -8.20 -1.17
CA ALA A 79 -18.71 -9.03 -2.37
C ALA A 79 -19.41 -10.40 -2.23
N TRP A 80 -19.30 -11.04 -1.06
CA TRP A 80 -19.98 -12.30 -0.76
C TRP A 80 -21.50 -12.17 -0.69
N LEU A 81 -22.02 -11.06 -0.16
CA LEU A 81 -23.46 -10.79 -0.15
C LEU A 81 -24.02 -10.66 -1.58
N VAL A 82 -23.32 -9.93 -2.46
CA VAL A 82 -23.74 -9.79 -3.86
C VAL A 82 -23.71 -11.14 -4.59
N ALA A 83 -22.64 -11.93 -4.39
CA ALA A 83 -22.55 -13.27 -4.95
C ALA A 83 -23.69 -14.19 -4.46
N GLY A 84 -24.00 -14.15 -3.16
CA GLY A 84 -25.09 -14.91 -2.55
C GLY A 84 -26.46 -14.60 -3.16
N VAL A 85 -26.80 -13.31 -3.33
CA VAL A 85 -28.06 -12.89 -3.95
C VAL A 85 -28.18 -13.39 -5.39
N TRP A 86 -27.09 -13.34 -6.16
CA TRP A 86 -27.06 -13.84 -7.54
C TRP A 86 -27.30 -15.35 -7.63
N VAL A 87 -26.67 -16.14 -6.76
CA VAL A 87 -26.85 -17.60 -6.73
C VAL A 87 -28.28 -17.97 -6.35
N VAL A 88 -28.85 -17.30 -5.35
CA VAL A 88 -30.24 -17.52 -4.93
C VAL A 88 -31.22 -17.18 -6.05
N ALA A 89 -31.07 -16.03 -6.71
CA ALA A 89 -31.92 -15.64 -7.83
C ALA A 89 -31.85 -16.64 -9.01
N TRP A 90 -30.65 -17.14 -9.33
CA TRP A 90 -30.49 -18.17 -10.35
C TRP A 90 -31.13 -19.50 -9.95
N GLY A 91 -30.99 -19.91 -8.69
CA GLY A 91 -31.63 -21.11 -8.14
C GLY A 91 -33.15 -21.07 -8.24
N PHE A 92 -33.78 -19.95 -7.86
CA PHE A 92 -35.23 -19.77 -8.02
C PHE A 92 -35.67 -19.84 -9.47
N ARG A 93 -34.93 -19.20 -10.39
CA ARG A 93 -35.23 -19.26 -11.83
C ARG A 93 -35.21 -20.70 -12.35
N LYS A 94 -34.21 -21.49 -11.96
CA LYS A 94 -34.11 -22.90 -12.36
C LYS A 94 -35.22 -23.76 -11.77
N MET A 95 -35.61 -23.50 -10.54
CA MET A 95 -36.71 -24.22 -9.88
C MET A 95 -38.05 -23.97 -10.59
N ILE A 96 -38.31 -22.72 -11.03
CA ILE A 96 -39.50 -22.36 -11.81
C ILE A 96 -39.49 -23.02 -13.19
N GLU A 97 -38.34 -23.10 -13.86
CA GLU A 97 -38.20 -23.79 -15.16
C GLU A 97 -38.52 -25.28 -15.07
N VAL A 98 -38.16 -25.94 -13.95
CA VAL A 98 -38.44 -27.37 -13.73
C VAL A 98 -39.92 -27.60 -13.41
N MET A 99 -40.56 -26.74 -12.61
CA MET A 99 -41.99 -26.89 -12.27
C MET A 99 -42.96 -26.56 -13.42
N ARG A 100 -42.50 -25.87 -14.47
CA ARG A 100 -43.29 -25.59 -15.68
C ARG A 100 -43.24 -26.70 -16.74
N ARG A 101 -42.40 -27.73 -16.54
CA ARG A 101 -42.42 -28.96 -17.34
C ARG A 101 -43.30 -30.01 -16.66
#